data_AF-A0A834HHN9-F1
#
_entry.id   AF-A0A834HHN9-F1
#
_cell.length_a   1.000
_cell.length_b   1.000
_cell.length_c   1.000
_cell.angle_alpha   90.00
_cell.angle_beta   90.00
_cell.angle_gamma   90.00
#
_symmetry.space_group_name_H-M   'P 1'
#
loop_
_entity.id
_entity.type
_entity.pdbx_description
1 polymer ?
#
loop_
_entity_poly.entity_id
_entity_poly.type
_entity_poly.pdbx_seq_one_letter_code
_entity_poly.pdbx_strand_id
1 'polypeptide(L)'
;MESVFTDAKKLHSLTMSRDLLSDDKHICFVAKARPPLKKLKLVNDTTLESFGQVCPNLQILDVSCTRLTNSCIGEVLRRCPAITRLNIYGLNISDVFGSYSDHSVLNLKTLEAQDTQFDGEGMAMIGNRCRNLQYLDIGNCKKVTDKGVMEVVRSCERLRDILMGGCEKVSASVVLQMVSARPSLSNIEPPYFDDLSEQMINKVLSFGCRLNAIRLRLSS
;
A
#
# COMPACT_ATOMS: atom_id res chain seq x y z
N MET A 1 15.98 17.11 -28.95
CA MET A 1 16.28 17.01 -27.50
C MET A 1 15.52 18.06 -26.70
N GLU A 2 15.50 19.34 -27.07
CA GLU A 2 14.72 20.39 -26.36
C GLU A 2 13.20 20.16 -26.32
N SER A 3 12.60 19.61 -27.39
CA SER A 3 11.17 19.29 -27.43
C SER A 3 10.79 18.28 -26.34
N VAL A 4 11.59 17.21 -26.18
CA VAL A 4 11.41 16.18 -25.15
C VAL A 4 11.48 16.75 -23.73
N PHE A 5 12.36 17.73 -23.49
CA PHE A 5 12.45 18.40 -22.18
C PHE A 5 11.25 19.32 -21.90
N THR A 6 10.75 20.00 -22.92
CA THR A 6 9.59 20.89 -22.80
C THR A 6 8.32 20.11 -22.48
N ASP A 7 8.15 18.94 -23.10
CA ASP A 7 7.01 18.05 -22.85
C ASP A 7 7.13 17.37 -21.48
N ALA A 8 8.33 16.97 -21.06
CA ALA A 8 8.57 16.39 -19.74
C ALA A 8 8.19 17.36 -18.60
N LYS A 9 8.41 18.68 -18.74
CA LYS A 9 8.02 19.68 -17.73
C LYS A 9 6.50 19.77 -17.50
N LYS A 10 5.67 19.21 -18.38
CA LYS A 10 4.20 19.14 -18.23
C LYS A 10 3.73 17.76 -17.76
N LEU A 11 4.64 16.80 -17.59
CA LEU A 11 4.31 15.43 -17.27
C LEU A 11 3.96 15.28 -15.78
N HIS A 12 2.71 14.96 -15.49
CA HIS A 12 2.20 14.76 -14.12
C HIS A 12 2.02 13.28 -13.75
N SER A 13 2.03 12.39 -14.74
CA SER A 13 1.90 10.95 -14.57
C SER A 13 2.84 10.26 -15.52
N LEU A 14 3.58 9.28 -15.02
CA LEU A 14 4.43 8.41 -15.83
C LEU A 14 4.11 6.95 -15.48
N THR A 15 3.88 6.14 -16.52
CA THR A 15 3.72 4.69 -16.40
C THR A 15 4.70 4.06 -17.37
N MET A 16 5.59 3.23 -16.85
CA MET A 16 6.52 2.48 -17.67
C MET A 16 5.88 1.15 -18.06
N SER A 17 6.05 0.74 -19.31
CA SER A 17 5.69 -0.63 -19.71
C SER A 17 6.75 -1.60 -19.17
N ARG A 18 6.39 -2.88 -19.04
CA ARG A 18 7.36 -3.91 -18.63
C ARG A 18 8.56 -3.98 -19.58
N ASP A 19 8.36 -3.67 -20.86
CA ASP A 19 9.41 -3.64 -21.88
C ASP A 19 10.35 -2.43 -21.75
N LEU A 20 9.90 -1.34 -21.10
CA LEU A 20 10.72 -0.14 -20.85
C LEU A 20 11.55 -0.24 -19.57
N LEU A 21 11.30 -1.25 -18.72
CA LEU A 21 12.10 -1.51 -17.51
C LEU A 21 13.54 -1.93 -17.81
N SER A 22 13.86 -2.30 -19.06
CA SER A 22 15.21 -2.68 -19.48
C SER A 22 16.05 -1.54 -20.05
N ASP A 23 15.48 -0.36 -20.34
CA ASP A 23 16.19 0.73 -21.01
C ASP A 23 16.30 2.00 -20.15
N ASP A 24 17.11 1.91 -19.09
CA ASP A 24 17.27 2.93 -18.04
C ASP A 24 17.77 4.29 -18.55
N LYS A 25 18.45 4.33 -19.70
CA LYS A 25 19.12 5.55 -20.21
C LYS A 25 18.13 6.65 -20.56
N HIS A 26 17.02 6.30 -21.20
CA HIS A 26 15.99 7.26 -21.59
C HIS A 26 15.24 7.82 -20.38
N ILE A 27 15.04 7.00 -19.35
CA ILE A 27 14.27 7.38 -18.17
C ILE A 27 15.07 8.30 -17.26
N CYS A 28 16.36 8.02 -17.06
CA CYS A 28 17.27 8.94 -16.38
C CYS A 28 17.30 10.32 -17.07
N PHE A 29 17.15 10.38 -18.40
CA PHE A 29 17.05 11.64 -19.13
C PHE A 29 15.74 12.40 -18.83
N VAL A 30 14.62 11.68 -18.75
CA VAL A 30 13.33 12.26 -18.31
C VAL A 30 13.43 12.79 -16.88
N ALA A 31 14.07 12.04 -15.96
CA ALA A 31 14.28 12.48 -14.58
C ALA A 31 15.09 13.79 -14.52
N LYS A 32 16.12 13.95 -15.36
CA LYS A 32 16.90 15.21 -15.47
C LYS A 32 16.05 16.43 -15.84
N ALA A 33 14.91 16.23 -16.52
CA ALA A 33 13.98 17.32 -16.84
C ALA A 33 13.22 17.86 -15.62
N ARG A 34 13.29 17.18 -14.46
CA ARG A 34 12.56 17.47 -13.22
C ARG A 34 11.06 17.65 -13.45
N PRO A 35 10.38 16.63 -14.01
CA PRO A 35 8.96 16.72 -14.29
C PRO A 35 8.16 16.89 -12.99
N PRO A 36 7.04 17.65 -13.00
CA PRO A 36 6.16 17.81 -11.83
C PRO A 36 5.27 16.57 -11.62
N LEU A 37 5.89 15.39 -11.56
CA LEU A 37 5.18 14.11 -11.42
C LEU A 37 4.44 14.04 -10.09
N LYS A 38 3.16 13.69 -10.19
CA LYS A 38 2.29 13.32 -9.08
C LYS A 38 2.04 11.82 -9.04
N LYS A 39 2.21 11.11 -10.16
CA LYS A 39 1.97 9.67 -10.27
C LYS A 39 3.12 8.98 -10.99
N LEU A 40 3.60 7.88 -10.42
CA LEU A 40 4.66 7.06 -11.00
C LEU A 40 4.26 5.59 -10.88
N LYS A 41 4.36 4.85 -11.99
CA LYS A 41 3.95 3.44 -12.05
C LYS A 41 4.97 2.55 -12.76
N LEU A 42 5.07 1.29 -12.29
CA LEU A 42 5.78 0.17 -12.91
C LEU A 42 7.27 0.44 -13.16
N VAL A 43 8.02 0.75 -12.11
CA VAL A 43 9.44 1.15 -12.16
C VAL A 43 10.38 0.06 -11.64
N ASN A 44 11.67 0.15 -11.99
CA ASN A 44 12.76 -0.64 -11.38
C ASN A 44 13.50 0.20 -10.32
N ASP A 45 14.47 -0.39 -9.61
CA ASP A 45 15.19 0.30 -8.52
C ASP A 45 15.88 1.59 -9.03
N THR A 46 16.61 1.50 -10.14
CA THR A 46 17.38 2.63 -10.72
C THR A 46 16.49 3.81 -11.11
N THR A 47 15.35 3.52 -11.74
CA THR A 47 14.40 4.53 -12.22
C THR A 47 13.61 5.13 -11.07
N LEU A 48 13.20 4.31 -10.10
CA LEU A 48 12.53 4.78 -8.89
C LEU A 48 13.45 5.72 -8.08
N GLU A 49 14.71 5.37 -7.89
CA GLU A 49 15.70 6.23 -7.23
C GLU A 49 15.88 7.56 -7.96
N SER A 50 15.99 7.53 -9.29
CA SER A 50 16.17 8.72 -10.12
C SER A 50 15.01 9.70 -9.96
N PHE A 51 13.76 9.21 -10.00
CA PHE A 51 12.58 10.05 -9.79
C PHE A 51 12.39 10.46 -8.33
N GLY A 52 12.71 9.60 -7.37
CA GLY A 52 12.66 9.93 -5.94
C GLY A 52 13.58 11.11 -5.57
N GLN A 53 14.66 11.34 -6.32
CA GLN A 53 15.56 12.48 -6.13
C GLN A 53 15.01 13.81 -6.65
N VAL A 54 14.17 13.78 -7.68
CA VAL A 54 13.78 14.97 -8.45
C VAL A 54 12.29 15.30 -8.39
N CYS A 55 11.46 14.39 -7.90
CA CYS A 55 10.01 14.53 -7.82
C CYS A 55 9.50 14.47 -6.36
N PRO A 56 9.78 15.50 -5.52
CA PRO A 56 9.37 15.50 -4.11
C PRO A 56 7.84 15.56 -3.91
N ASN A 57 7.10 16.00 -4.94
CA ASN A 57 5.64 16.14 -4.93
C ASN A 57 4.90 14.90 -5.42
N LEU A 58 5.56 13.74 -5.47
CA LEU A 58 4.92 12.49 -5.87
C LEU A 58 3.81 12.14 -4.87
N GLN A 59 2.62 11.80 -5.38
CA GLN A 59 1.43 11.53 -4.56
C GLN A 59 0.99 10.06 -4.66
N ILE A 60 1.20 9.44 -5.81
CA ILE A 60 0.83 8.06 -6.09
C ILE A 60 2.06 7.33 -6.61
N LEU A 61 2.47 6.29 -5.89
CA LEU A 61 3.53 5.38 -6.29
C LEU A 61 2.94 3.98 -6.45
N ASP A 62 3.06 3.41 -7.64
CA ASP A 62 2.60 2.07 -7.95
C ASP A 62 3.78 1.25 -8.46
N VAL A 63 4.25 0.35 -7.62
CA VAL A 63 5.39 -0.53 -7.89
C VAL A 63 4.97 -2.00 -7.88
N SER A 64 3.67 -2.25 -8.06
CA SER A 64 3.11 -3.59 -8.09
C SER A 64 3.78 -4.49 -9.12
N CYS A 65 3.96 -5.77 -8.80
CA CYS A 65 4.54 -6.79 -9.68
C CYS A 65 5.92 -6.44 -10.28
N THR A 66 6.72 -5.64 -9.56
CA THR A 66 8.12 -5.33 -9.92
C THR A 66 9.09 -6.17 -9.07
N ARG A 67 10.40 -5.93 -9.18
CA ARG A 67 11.43 -6.59 -8.35
C ARG A 67 12.19 -5.56 -7.54
N LEU A 68 11.46 -4.73 -6.79
CA LEU A 68 12.07 -3.72 -5.93
C LEU A 68 12.41 -4.25 -4.54
N THR A 69 13.43 -3.65 -3.94
CA THR A 69 13.84 -3.94 -2.56
C THR A 69 13.13 -3.05 -1.55
N ASN A 70 13.07 -3.48 -0.28
CA ASN A 70 12.53 -2.68 0.82
C ASN A 70 13.21 -1.29 0.89
N SER A 71 14.54 -1.26 0.82
CA SER A 71 15.34 -0.03 0.95
C SER A 71 15.08 0.97 -0.17
N CYS A 72 14.91 0.51 -1.43
CA CYS A 72 14.62 1.39 -2.55
C CYS A 72 13.29 2.13 -2.35
N ILE A 73 12.23 1.39 -1.98
CA ILE A 73 10.90 1.97 -1.74
C ILE A 73 10.95 2.87 -0.49
N GLY A 74 11.61 2.44 0.58
CA GLY A 74 11.78 3.21 1.81
C GLY A 74 12.43 4.58 1.57
N GLU A 75 13.50 4.61 0.76
CA GLU A 75 14.20 5.85 0.44
C GLU A 75 13.32 6.82 -0.37
N VAL A 76 12.45 6.32 -1.26
CA VAL A 76 11.48 7.17 -1.96
C VAL A 76 10.39 7.67 -1.02
N LEU A 77 9.88 6.85 -0.11
CA LEU A 77 8.92 7.31 0.90
C LEU A 77 9.51 8.42 1.78
N ARG A 78 10.80 8.33 2.10
CA ARG A 78 11.54 9.36 2.84
C ARG A 78 11.70 10.67 2.05
N ARG A 79 11.99 10.58 0.75
CA ARG A 79 12.24 11.75 -0.13
C ARG A 79 10.97 12.41 -0.66
N CYS A 80 9.87 11.67 -0.73
CA CYS A 80 8.60 12.11 -1.29
C CYS A 80 7.49 12.12 -0.22
N PRO A 81 7.49 13.12 0.71
CA PRO A 81 6.54 13.17 1.82
C PRO A 81 5.08 13.42 1.38
N ALA A 82 4.86 13.79 0.11
CA ALA A 82 3.54 14.00 -0.47
C ALA A 82 2.83 12.69 -0.88
N ILE A 83 3.48 11.52 -0.76
CA ILE A 83 2.88 10.25 -1.14
C ILE A 83 1.69 9.94 -0.23
N THR A 84 0.53 9.75 -0.87
CA THR A 84 -0.73 9.42 -0.21
C THR A 84 -1.26 8.05 -0.62
N ARG A 85 -0.82 7.51 -1.76
CA ARG A 85 -1.14 6.16 -2.21
C ARG A 85 0.12 5.41 -2.59
N LEU A 86 0.28 4.22 -2.02
CA LEU A 86 1.35 3.29 -2.31
C LEU A 86 0.74 1.94 -2.68
N ASN A 87 1.14 1.42 -3.84
CA ASN A 87 0.82 0.06 -4.26
C ASN A 87 2.11 -0.75 -4.39
N ILE A 88 2.23 -1.78 -3.56
CA ILE A 88 3.34 -2.73 -3.47
C ILE A 88 2.86 -4.17 -3.68
N TYR A 89 1.70 -4.33 -4.34
CA TYR A 89 1.09 -5.61 -4.63
C TYR A 89 2.08 -6.61 -5.25
N GLY A 90 2.12 -7.83 -4.71
CA GLY A 90 2.90 -8.94 -5.23
C GLY A 90 4.41 -8.81 -5.09
N LEU A 91 4.89 -7.84 -4.30
CA LEU A 91 6.31 -7.73 -3.97
C LEU A 91 6.70 -8.68 -2.85
N ASN A 92 7.85 -9.36 -3.01
CA ASN A 92 8.42 -10.23 -1.98
C ASN A 92 9.15 -9.40 -0.89
N ILE A 93 8.40 -8.57 -0.16
CA ILE A 93 8.92 -7.62 0.83
C ILE A 93 8.12 -7.67 2.14
N SER A 94 8.75 -7.31 3.26
CA SER A 94 8.17 -7.40 4.61
C SER A 94 8.44 -6.20 5.52
N ASP A 95 9.34 -5.29 5.15
CA ASP A 95 9.77 -4.20 6.05
C ASP A 95 10.12 -2.90 5.30
N VAL A 96 9.30 -2.53 4.34
CA VAL A 96 9.50 -1.25 3.61
C VAL A 96 9.46 -0.05 4.55
N PHE A 97 8.64 -0.10 5.62
CA PHE A 97 8.45 0.99 6.57
C PHE A 97 9.48 1.02 7.71
N GLY A 98 10.29 -0.04 7.89
CA GLY A 98 11.43 -0.08 8.82
C GLY A 98 12.80 -0.11 8.14
N SER A 99 12.84 -0.15 6.80
CA SER A 99 14.08 -0.17 6.01
C SER A 99 14.99 1.07 6.13
N TYR A 100 14.60 2.10 6.89
CA TYR A 100 15.35 3.32 7.11
C TYR A 100 15.12 3.88 8.53
N SER A 101 16.13 4.55 9.07
CA SER A 101 16.21 4.98 10.48
C SER A 101 15.30 6.17 10.85
N ASP A 102 14.85 6.94 9.87
CA ASP A 102 13.87 8.00 10.14
C ASP A 102 12.55 7.35 10.53
N HIS A 103 12.00 7.73 11.69
CA HIS A 103 10.72 7.26 12.22
C HIS A 103 9.57 8.25 11.98
N SER A 104 9.74 9.19 11.05
CA SER A 104 8.71 10.15 10.66
C SER A 104 7.40 9.47 10.22
N VAL A 105 6.28 10.11 10.57
CA VAL A 105 4.95 9.68 10.15
C VAL A 105 4.77 10.02 8.67
N LEU A 106 4.33 9.03 7.90
CA LEU A 106 4.01 9.15 6.49
C LEU A 106 2.59 9.71 6.31
N ASN A 107 2.38 10.44 5.22
CA ASN A 107 1.07 10.97 4.83
C ASN A 107 0.21 9.95 4.05
N LEU A 108 0.49 8.66 4.23
CA LEU A 108 -0.15 7.60 3.48
C LEU A 108 -1.63 7.47 3.88
N LYS A 109 -2.50 7.45 2.88
CA LYS A 109 -3.95 7.26 3.01
C LYS A 109 -4.41 5.92 2.45
N THR A 110 -3.72 5.41 1.43
CA THR A 110 -4.03 4.15 0.76
C THR A 110 -2.78 3.30 0.66
N LEU A 111 -2.85 2.08 1.18
CA LEU A 111 -1.81 1.06 1.04
C LEU A 111 -2.42 -0.20 0.43
N GLU A 112 -1.93 -0.58 -0.75
CA GLU A 112 -2.26 -1.82 -1.45
C GLU A 112 -1.03 -2.75 -1.34
N ALA A 113 -1.10 -3.76 -0.47
CA ALA A 113 0.02 -4.61 -0.08
C ALA A 113 -0.34 -6.10 -0.08
N GLN A 114 -1.25 -6.51 -0.95
CA GLN A 114 -1.66 -7.88 -1.12
C GLN A 114 -0.52 -8.72 -1.70
N ASP A 115 -0.50 -10.02 -1.38
CA ASP A 115 0.53 -10.96 -1.81
C ASP A 115 1.96 -10.52 -1.41
N THR A 116 2.12 -9.79 -0.29
CA THR A 116 3.42 -9.42 0.28
C THR A 116 3.82 -10.33 1.46
N GLN A 117 5.03 -10.13 1.99
CA GLN A 117 5.56 -10.90 3.13
C GLN A 117 5.40 -10.20 4.48
N PHE A 118 4.50 -9.22 4.59
CA PHE A 118 4.24 -8.56 5.87
C PHE A 118 3.85 -9.55 6.96
N ASP A 119 4.45 -9.36 8.13
CA ASP A 119 4.23 -10.11 9.36
C ASP A 119 3.81 -9.16 10.49
N GLY A 120 3.88 -9.63 11.75
CA GLY A 120 3.53 -8.79 12.90
C GLY A 120 4.39 -7.52 13.02
N GLU A 121 5.68 -7.59 12.71
CA GLU A 121 6.57 -6.42 12.78
C GLU A 121 6.27 -5.43 11.66
N GLY A 122 6.08 -5.92 10.43
CA GLY A 122 5.64 -5.08 9.31
C GLY A 122 4.33 -4.36 9.60
N MET A 123 3.37 -5.04 10.23
CA MET A 123 2.08 -4.45 10.64
C MET A 123 2.25 -3.41 11.76
N ALA A 124 3.14 -3.66 12.74
CA ALA A 124 3.48 -2.68 13.77
C ALA A 124 4.06 -1.41 13.15
N MET A 125 4.95 -1.56 12.15
CA MET A 125 5.52 -0.43 11.42
C MET A 125 4.47 0.33 10.63
N ILE A 126 3.50 -0.34 9.99
CA ILE A 126 2.36 0.33 9.37
C ILE A 126 1.59 1.17 10.40
N GLY A 127 1.25 0.60 11.56
CA GLY A 127 0.53 1.32 12.62
C GLY A 127 1.29 2.54 13.14
N ASN A 128 2.60 2.41 13.34
CA ASN A 128 3.45 3.48 13.85
C ASN A 128 3.65 4.61 12.85
N ARG A 129 3.83 4.27 11.57
CA ARG A 129 4.27 5.20 10.52
C ARG A 129 3.10 5.76 9.70
N CYS A 130 2.02 5.03 9.51
CA CYS A 130 0.91 5.38 8.61
C CYS A 130 -0.36 5.80 9.35
N ARG A 131 -0.26 6.71 10.34
CA ARG A 131 -1.40 7.09 11.21
C ARG A 131 -2.60 7.70 10.47
N ASN A 132 -2.39 8.22 9.26
CA ASN A 132 -3.43 8.81 8.42
C ASN A 132 -4.11 7.82 7.46
N LEU A 133 -3.79 6.53 7.55
CA LEU A 133 -4.30 5.50 6.66
C LEU A 133 -5.82 5.42 6.71
N GLN A 134 -6.44 5.33 5.54
CA GLN A 134 -7.88 5.25 5.33
C GLN A 134 -8.28 3.93 4.66
N TYR A 135 -7.39 3.40 3.82
CA TYR A 135 -7.56 2.14 3.11
C TYR A 135 -6.32 1.28 3.27
N LEU A 136 -6.52 0.04 3.71
CA LEU A 136 -5.48 -0.98 3.78
C LEU A 136 -5.96 -2.27 3.12
N ASP A 137 -5.19 -2.76 2.15
CA ASP A 137 -5.40 -4.08 1.60
C ASP A 137 -4.16 -4.94 1.81
N ILE A 138 -4.33 -6.00 2.58
CA ILE A 138 -3.30 -6.99 2.95
C ILE A 138 -3.74 -8.40 2.58
N GLY A 139 -4.61 -8.53 1.56
CA GLY A 139 -5.06 -9.84 1.08
C GLY A 139 -3.90 -10.80 0.81
N ASN A 140 -4.10 -12.08 1.13
CA ASN A 140 -3.12 -13.16 0.99
C ASN A 140 -1.78 -12.97 1.71
N CYS A 141 -1.63 -12.01 2.62
CA CYS A 141 -0.42 -11.87 3.43
C CYS A 141 -0.34 -12.97 4.51
N LYS A 142 0.27 -14.11 4.17
CA LYS A 142 0.26 -15.35 4.96
C LYS A 142 0.92 -15.29 6.34
N LYS A 143 1.66 -14.21 6.64
CA LYS A 143 2.37 -14.02 7.91
C LYS A 143 1.70 -13.01 8.84
N VAL A 144 0.69 -12.28 8.37
CA VAL A 144 -0.09 -11.36 9.20
C VAL A 144 -0.90 -12.13 10.24
N THR A 145 -0.99 -11.61 11.45
CA THR A 145 -1.72 -12.21 12.58
C THR A 145 -2.75 -11.25 13.14
N ASP A 146 -3.69 -11.76 13.95
CA ASP A 146 -4.68 -10.96 14.67
C ASP A 146 -4.05 -9.79 15.44
N LYS A 147 -2.91 -10.03 16.09
CA LYS A 147 -2.18 -8.99 16.83
C LYS A 147 -1.74 -7.85 15.90
N GLY A 148 -1.13 -8.17 14.77
CA GLY A 148 -0.65 -7.18 13.80
C GLY A 148 -1.80 -6.37 13.20
N VAL A 149 -2.91 -7.03 12.85
CA VAL A 149 -4.14 -6.35 12.39
C VAL A 149 -4.64 -5.36 13.44
N MET A 150 -4.72 -5.79 14.70
CA MET A 150 -5.22 -4.95 15.79
C MET A 150 -4.29 -3.78 16.12
N GLU A 151 -2.98 -3.91 15.94
CA GLU A 151 -2.04 -2.78 16.06
C GLU A 151 -2.33 -1.69 15.04
N VAL A 152 -2.55 -2.05 13.77
CA VAL A 152 -2.94 -1.10 12.73
C VAL A 152 -4.30 -0.49 13.02
N VAL A 153 -5.30 -1.30 13.36
CA VAL A 153 -6.67 -0.81 13.60
C VAL A 153 -6.74 0.16 14.78
N ARG A 154 -5.94 -0.06 15.82
CA ARG A 154 -5.86 0.86 16.98
C ARG A 154 -5.07 2.14 16.66
N SER A 155 -4.05 2.07 15.82
CA SER A 155 -3.16 3.20 15.54
C SER A 155 -3.67 4.10 14.41
N CYS A 156 -4.32 3.52 13.41
CA CYS A 156 -4.83 4.22 12.23
C CYS A 156 -6.27 4.66 12.48
N GLU A 157 -6.42 5.72 13.26
CA GLU A 157 -7.72 6.29 13.60
C GLU A 157 -8.49 6.82 12.38
N ARG A 158 -7.97 6.84 11.16
CA ARG A 158 -8.75 7.25 9.97
C ARG A 158 -9.15 6.08 9.08
N LEU A 159 -8.83 4.85 9.50
CA LEU A 159 -9.04 3.64 8.73
C LEU A 159 -10.54 3.38 8.52
N ARG A 160 -10.94 3.27 7.26
CA ARG A 160 -12.32 3.01 6.84
C ARG A 160 -12.45 1.65 6.16
N ASP A 161 -11.44 1.30 5.38
CA ASP A 161 -11.42 0.11 4.55
C ASP A 161 -10.25 -0.77 4.97
N ILE A 162 -10.53 -2.02 5.30
CA ILE A 162 -9.51 -3.02 5.58
C ILE A 162 -9.89 -4.35 4.93
N LEU A 163 -9.01 -4.83 4.05
CA LEU A 163 -9.21 -6.07 3.31
C LEU A 163 -8.13 -7.09 3.69
N MET A 164 -8.56 -8.26 4.12
CA MET A 164 -7.67 -9.30 4.67
C MET A 164 -7.93 -10.69 4.07
N GLY A 165 -8.66 -10.76 2.95
CA GLY A 165 -9.04 -12.02 2.32
C GLY A 165 -7.83 -12.93 2.07
N GLY A 166 -7.92 -14.20 2.45
CA GLY A 166 -6.84 -15.17 2.27
C GLY A 166 -5.68 -15.07 3.28
N CYS A 167 -5.80 -14.27 4.34
CA CYS A 167 -4.86 -14.24 5.47
C CYS A 167 -5.09 -15.41 6.43
N GLU A 168 -4.40 -16.53 6.19
CA GLU A 168 -4.55 -17.82 6.91
C GLU A 168 -4.31 -17.76 8.42
N LYS A 169 -3.54 -16.78 8.90
CA LYS A 169 -3.19 -16.62 10.33
C LYS A 169 -4.04 -15.55 11.03
N VAL A 170 -5.06 -15.04 10.36
CA VAL A 170 -6.02 -14.07 10.91
C VAL A 170 -7.34 -14.80 11.17
N SER A 171 -7.79 -14.81 12.41
CA SER A 171 -9.06 -15.41 12.81
C SER A 171 -10.23 -14.51 12.41
N ALA A 172 -11.34 -15.12 11.98
CA ALA A 172 -12.60 -14.39 11.78
C ALA A 172 -13.06 -13.61 13.04
N SER A 173 -12.68 -14.07 14.25
CA SER A 173 -13.01 -13.41 15.51
C SER A 173 -12.38 -12.01 15.66
N VAL A 174 -11.27 -11.73 14.97
CA VAL A 174 -10.61 -10.41 15.00
C VAL A 174 -11.56 -9.31 14.50
N VAL A 175 -12.45 -9.64 13.56
CA VAL A 175 -13.37 -8.67 12.95
C VAL A 175 -14.25 -8.00 14.01
N LEU A 176 -14.70 -8.73 15.02
CA LEU A 176 -15.48 -8.17 16.14
C LEU A 176 -14.66 -7.20 17.01
N GLN A 177 -13.39 -7.53 17.24
CA GLN A 177 -12.48 -6.68 17.99
C GLN A 177 -12.19 -5.39 17.22
N MET A 178 -12.05 -5.48 15.89
CA MET A 178 -11.77 -4.35 15.03
C MET A 178 -12.91 -3.32 15.06
N VAL A 179 -14.15 -3.75 14.82
CA VAL A 179 -15.31 -2.84 14.81
C VAL A 179 -15.58 -2.22 16.17
N SER A 180 -15.25 -2.94 17.25
CA SER A 180 -15.36 -2.41 18.61
C SER A 180 -14.25 -1.40 18.93
N ALA A 181 -13.04 -1.61 18.39
CA ALA A 181 -11.88 -0.76 18.68
C ALA A 181 -11.83 0.51 17.82
N ARG A 182 -12.26 0.46 16.55
CA ARG A 182 -12.21 1.61 15.65
C ARG A 182 -13.59 1.91 15.02
N PRO A 183 -14.31 2.95 15.50
CA PRO A 183 -15.62 3.34 14.96
C PRO A 183 -15.65 4.03 13.58
N SER A 184 -14.55 4.14 12.83
CA SER A 184 -14.59 4.66 11.43
C SER A 184 -14.48 3.56 10.41
N LEU A 185 -14.22 2.33 10.84
CA LEU A 185 -14.29 1.19 9.95
C LEU A 185 -15.69 1.18 9.32
N SER A 186 -15.70 0.99 8.02
CA SER A 186 -16.89 1.10 7.18
C SER A 186 -16.98 -0.10 6.25
N ASN A 187 -15.85 -0.56 5.68
CA ASN A 187 -15.83 -1.72 4.79
C ASN A 187 -14.74 -2.69 5.26
N ILE A 188 -15.13 -3.94 5.49
CA ILE A 188 -14.25 -4.99 5.97
C ILE A 188 -14.39 -6.19 5.04
N GLU A 189 -13.27 -6.66 4.49
CA GLU A 189 -13.21 -7.99 3.88
C GLU A 189 -12.53 -8.93 4.88
N PRO A 190 -13.28 -9.92 5.42
CA PRO A 190 -12.75 -10.86 6.41
C PRO A 190 -11.70 -11.79 5.79
N PRO A 191 -10.87 -12.46 6.62
CA PRO A 191 -9.89 -13.43 6.12
C PRO A 191 -10.52 -14.55 5.30
N TYR A 192 -11.63 -15.11 5.80
CA TYR A 192 -12.49 -16.05 5.09
C TYR A 192 -13.93 -15.74 5.45
N PHE A 193 -14.78 -15.59 4.44
CA PHE A 193 -16.19 -15.24 4.66
C PHE A 193 -16.96 -16.39 5.32
N ASP A 194 -16.62 -17.63 4.95
CA ASP A 194 -17.29 -18.85 5.45
C ASP A 194 -17.06 -19.11 6.95
N ASP A 195 -16.07 -18.44 7.55
CA ASP A 195 -15.76 -18.55 8.98
C ASP A 195 -16.60 -17.61 9.85
N LEU A 196 -17.41 -16.73 9.25
CA LEU A 196 -18.26 -15.78 9.99
C LEU A 196 -19.62 -16.40 10.32
N SER A 197 -19.94 -16.50 11.61
CA SER A 197 -21.30 -16.86 12.04
C SER A 197 -22.29 -15.71 11.78
N GLU A 198 -23.56 -16.04 11.64
CA GLU A 198 -24.65 -15.06 11.47
C GLU A 198 -24.68 -14.02 12.60
N GLN A 199 -24.38 -14.44 13.84
CA GLN A 199 -24.27 -13.54 14.98
C GLN A 199 -23.13 -12.54 14.83
N MET A 200 -21.97 -12.98 14.32
CA MET A 200 -20.85 -12.09 14.05
C MET A 200 -21.19 -11.09 12.95
N ILE A 201 -21.81 -11.55 11.86
CA ILE A 201 -22.27 -10.71 10.74
C ILE A 201 -23.21 -9.63 11.26
N ASN A 202 -24.28 -10.01 11.96
CA ASN A 202 -25.25 -9.07 12.51
C ASN A 202 -24.61 -8.07 13.47
N LYS A 203 -23.63 -8.52 14.28
CA LYS A 203 -22.89 -7.62 15.17
C LYS A 203 -22.07 -6.60 14.39
N VAL A 204 -21.34 -7.01 13.35
CA VAL A 204 -20.57 -6.11 12.48
C VAL A 204 -21.48 -5.09 11.80
N LEU A 205 -22.62 -5.54 11.25
CA LEU A 205 -23.61 -4.65 10.61
C LEU A 205 -24.20 -3.65 11.61
N SER A 206 -24.38 -4.03 12.88
CA SER A 206 -24.88 -3.12 13.93
C SER A 206 -23.93 -1.96 14.24
N PHE A 207 -22.64 -2.08 13.91
CA PHE A 207 -21.67 -0.99 13.99
C PHE A 207 -21.65 -0.11 12.71
N GLY A 208 -22.56 -0.36 11.75
CA GLY A 208 -22.62 0.36 10.47
C GLY A 208 -21.56 -0.06 9.45
N CYS A 209 -20.81 -1.13 9.74
CA CYS A 209 -19.83 -1.70 8.81
C CYS A 209 -20.51 -2.54 7.73
N ARG A 210 -19.88 -2.63 6.56
CA ARG A 210 -20.22 -3.52 5.46
C ARG A 210 -19.18 -4.63 5.39
N LEU A 211 -19.64 -5.86 5.17
CA LEU A 211 -18.77 -6.99 4.90
C LEU A 211 -18.70 -7.22 3.39
N ASN A 212 -17.50 -7.11 2.84
CA ASN A 212 -17.23 -7.49 1.46
C ASN A 212 -16.90 -8.97 1.44
N ALA A 213 -17.67 -9.76 0.70
CA ALA A 213 -17.25 -11.11 0.34
C ALA A 213 -16.22 -11.01 -0.78
N ILE A 214 -15.15 -11.80 -0.71
CA ILE A 214 -14.21 -11.96 -1.81
C ILE A 214 -15.03 -12.15 -3.10
N ARG A 215 -14.74 -11.31 -4.12
CA ARG A 215 -15.10 -11.59 -5.51
C ARG A 215 -14.43 -12.88 -5.95
N LEU A 216 -15.04 -14.02 -5.68
CA LEU A 216 -14.73 -15.28 -6.35
C LEU A 216 -16.01 -15.83 -6.98
N ARG A 217 -16.34 -15.30 -8.17
CA ARG A 217 -16.74 -16.06 -9.36
C ARG A 217 -17.24 -15.12 -10.46
N LEU A 218 -16.60 -15.25 -11.62
CA LEU A 218 -17.07 -15.28 -13.02
C LEU A 218 -15.86 -14.90 -13.89
N SER A 219 -15.07 -15.89 -14.34
CA SER A 219 -15.16 -16.59 -15.64
C SER A 219 -14.71 -15.67 -16.80
N SER A 220 -13.86 -16.06 -17.75
CA SER A 220 -13.63 -17.35 -18.40
C SER A 220 -12.35 -17.22 -19.22
#